data_AF-A0A353LQ62-F1
#
_entry.id   AF-A0A353LQ62-F1
#
_cell.length_a   1.000
_cell.length_b   1.000
_cell.length_c   1.000
_cell.angle_alpha   90.00
_cell.angle_beta   90.00
_cell.angle_gamma   90.00
#
_symmetry.space_group_name_H-M   'P 1'
#
loop_
_entity.id
_entity.type
_entity.pdbx_description
1 polymer ?
#
loop_
_entity_poly.entity_id
_entity_poly.type
_entity_poly.pdbx_seq_one_letter_code
_entity_poly.pdbx_strand_id
1 'polypeptide(L)'
;MNDHSDITIRLVRQIGDIAAEAWDACANPATALPDCDMPTNPFLSYAFLSALEDSGSVSAETGWAPHHLVAEDAAGTLLGAVPLYLKNHSQGEYVFDHSWAHAFERAGGNYYPKLQASIP
;
A
#
# COMPACT_ATOMS: atom_id res chain seq x y z
N MET A 1 28.55 13.84 -14.64
CA MET A 1 27.78 12.78 -15.32
C MET A 1 26.61 12.53 -14.40
N ASN A 2 25.42 13.04 -14.73
CA ASN A 2 24.24 12.84 -13.91
C ASN A 2 23.82 11.38 -14.08
N ASP A 3 24.17 10.56 -13.09
CA ASP A 3 23.68 9.20 -12.96
C ASP A 3 22.23 9.29 -12.48
N HIS A 4 21.31 9.51 -13.42
CA HIS A 4 19.90 9.34 -13.13
C HIS A 4 19.64 7.84 -13.25
N SER A 5 19.67 7.14 -12.12
CA SER A 5 19.13 5.78 -12.06
C SER A 5 17.67 5.85 -12.50
N ASP A 6 17.34 5.14 -13.58
CA ASP A 6 15.97 5.05 -14.05
C ASP A 6 15.14 4.35 -12.96
N ILE A 7 14.15 5.08 -12.43
CA ILE A 7 13.20 4.57 -11.43
C ILE A 7 11.88 4.31 -12.14
N THR A 8 11.38 3.08 -12.03
CA THR A 8 10.04 2.70 -12.50
C THR A 8 9.09 2.62 -11.32
N ILE A 9 7.94 3.28 -11.44
CA ILE A 9 6.85 3.17 -10.46
C ILE A 9 5.76 2.29 -11.06
N ARG A 10 5.34 1.27 -10.31
CA ARG A 10 4.30 0.32 -10.72
C ARG A 10 3.27 0.16 -9.62
N LEU A 11 2.05 -0.10 -10.05
CA LEU A 11 0.95 -0.50 -9.18
C LEU A 11 0.75 -2.02 -9.29
N VAL A 12 0.66 -2.67 -8.13
CA VAL A 12 0.59 -4.12 -7.98
C VAL A 12 -0.75 -4.48 -7.35
N ARG A 13 -1.46 -5.46 -7.91
CA ARG A 13 -2.88 -5.72 -7.56
C ARG A 13 -3.08 -6.65 -6.36
N GLN A 14 -2.02 -7.26 -5.89
CA GLN A 14 -1.99 -8.17 -4.76
C GLN A 14 -0.56 -8.25 -4.25
N ILE A 15 -0.39 -8.49 -2.95
CA ILE A 15 0.95 -8.57 -2.36
C ILE A 15 1.74 -9.76 -2.92
N GLY A 16 1.04 -10.83 -3.33
CA GLY A 16 1.62 -12.05 -3.91
C GLY A 16 2.42 -11.88 -5.21
N ASP A 17 2.31 -10.71 -5.86
CA ASP A 17 3.09 -10.37 -7.05
C ASP A 17 4.47 -9.76 -6.70
N ILE A 18 4.80 -9.66 -5.40
CA ILE A 18 6.07 -9.14 -4.87
C ILE A 18 6.71 -10.26 -4.03
N ALA A 19 8.03 -10.45 -4.14
CA ALA A 19 8.72 -11.40 -3.27
C ALA A 19 8.64 -10.93 -1.81
N ALA A 20 8.28 -11.84 -0.90
CA ALA A 20 8.08 -11.52 0.52
C ALA A 20 9.32 -10.89 1.15
N GLU A 21 10.50 -11.44 0.86
CA GLU A 21 11.78 -10.95 1.36
C GLU A 21 12.09 -9.55 0.83
N ALA A 22 11.74 -9.27 -0.44
CA ALA A 22 11.94 -7.95 -1.03
C ALA A 22 11.02 -6.90 -0.39
N TRP A 23 9.75 -7.25 -0.18
CA TRP A 23 8.80 -6.38 0.51
C TRP A 23 9.26 -6.08 1.94
N ASP A 24 9.54 -7.11 2.74
CA ASP A 24 9.91 -6.92 4.14
C ASP A 24 11.23 -6.17 4.29
N ALA A 25 12.22 -6.42 3.44
CA ALA A 25 13.47 -5.65 3.42
C ALA A 25 13.27 -4.17 3.07
N CYS A 26 12.26 -3.85 2.26
CA CYS A 26 11.99 -2.49 1.80
C CYS A 26 11.05 -1.73 2.75
N ALA A 27 9.88 -2.29 3.03
CA ALA A 27 8.80 -1.65 3.76
C ALA A 27 8.89 -1.82 5.30
N ASN A 28 9.61 -2.84 5.78
CA ASN A 28 9.68 -3.17 7.20
C ASN A 28 11.06 -3.71 7.64
N PRO A 29 12.18 -3.04 7.30
CA PRO A 29 13.50 -3.58 7.57
C PRO A 29 13.74 -3.72 9.07
N ALA A 30 14.36 -4.83 9.48
CA ALA A 30 14.75 -5.05 10.88
C ALA A 30 15.67 -3.93 11.40
N THR A 31 16.48 -3.33 10.53
CA THR A 31 17.38 -2.22 10.87
C THR A 31 16.71 -0.86 11.03
N ALA A 32 15.38 -0.75 10.92
CA ALA A 32 14.69 0.54 11.02
C ALA A 32 14.75 1.18 12.41
N LEU A 33 15.01 0.40 13.48
CA LEU A 33 15.23 0.91 14.83
C LEU A 33 16.62 0.50 15.34
N PRO A 34 17.35 1.41 16.02
CA PRO A 34 18.58 1.03 16.73
C PRO A 34 18.27 -0.06 17.77
N ASP A 35 19.15 -1.07 17.86
CA ASP A 35 19.11 -2.15 18.85
C ASP A 35 17.86 -3.07 18.80
N CYS A 36 17.16 -3.12 17.66
CA CYS A 36 16.07 -4.06 17.42
C CYS A 36 16.39 -4.93 16.20
N ASP A 37 16.57 -6.24 16.38
CA ASP A 37 16.82 -7.19 15.29
C ASP A 37 15.52 -7.77 14.69
N MET A 38 14.38 -7.09 14.88
CA MET A 38 13.07 -7.58 14.45
C MET A 38 12.34 -6.54 13.56
N PRO A 39 11.47 -6.99 12.64
CA PRO A 39 10.62 -6.10 11.86
C PRO A 39 9.82 -5.17 12.78
N THR A 40 9.85 -3.88 12.48
CA THR A 40 9.43 -2.83 13.42
C THR A 40 7.91 -2.67 13.51
N ASN A 41 7.19 -2.94 12.41
CA ASN A 41 5.74 -2.85 12.37
C ASN A 41 5.13 -4.15 11.81
N PRO A 42 4.50 -5.00 12.65
CA PRO A 42 3.94 -6.27 12.19
C PRO A 42 2.86 -6.08 11.11
N PHE A 43 2.16 -4.93 11.11
CA PHE A 43 1.10 -4.64 10.16
C PHE A 43 1.60 -4.18 8.78
N LEU A 44 2.92 -3.97 8.64
CA LEU A 44 3.56 -3.76 7.33
C LEU A 44 4.24 -5.03 6.80
N SER A 45 4.25 -6.12 7.57
CA SER A 45 4.86 -7.37 7.11
C SER A 45 4.09 -7.95 5.92
N TYR A 46 4.82 -8.57 4.99
CA TYR A 46 4.22 -9.31 3.88
C TYR A 46 3.20 -10.32 4.39
N ALA A 47 3.56 -11.07 5.44
CA ALA A 47 2.70 -12.12 6.00
C ALA A 47 1.35 -11.59 6.49
N PHE A 48 1.33 -10.43 7.14
CA PHE A 48 0.08 -9.80 7.59
C PHE A 48 -0.78 -9.35 6.41
N LEU A 49 -0.18 -8.66 5.43
CA LEU A 49 -0.92 -8.17 4.25
C LEU A 49 -1.46 -9.34 3.41
N SER A 50 -0.66 -10.39 3.21
CA SER A 50 -1.09 -11.62 2.53
C SER A 50 -2.27 -12.26 3.25
N ALA A 51 -2.22 -12.37 4.58
CA ALA A 51 -3.33 -12.94 5.34
C ALA A 51 -4.63 -12.13 5.21
N LEU A 52 -4.55 -10.79 5.10
CA LEU A 52 -5.73 -9.95 4.86
C LEU A 52 -6.31 -10.18 3.46
N GLU A 53 -5.45 -10.29 2.44
CA GLU A 53 -5.86 -10.58 1.06
C GLU A 53 -6.45 -11.99 0.94
N ASP A 54 -5.76 -13.01 1.44
CA ASP A 54 -6.14 -14.42 1.37
C ASP A 54 -7.45 -14.72 2.13
N SER A 55 -7.69 -14.00 3.22
CA SER A 55 -8.95 -14.11 3.98
C SER A 55 -10.13 -13.38 3.32
N GLY A 56 -9.88 -12.53 2.32
CA GLY A 56 -10.88 -11.65 1.71
C GLY A 56 -11.27 -10.45 2.57
N SER A 57 -10.51 -10.15 3.64
CA SER A 57 -10.73 -8.98 4.49
C SER A 57 -10.51 -7.68 3.70
N VAL A 58 -9.45 -7.67 2.87
CA VAL A 58 -9.21 -6.63 1.87
C VAL A 58 -9.41 -7.19 0.48
N SER A 59 -10.52 -6.81 -0.14
CA SER A 59 -10.89 -7.25 -1.48
C SER A 59 -11.69 -6.16 -2.20
N ALA A 60 -11.89 -6.34 -3.50
CA ALA A 60 -12.74 -5.44 -4.26
C ALA A 60 -14.19 -5.46 -3.74
N GLU A 61 -14.65 -6.62 -3.29
CA GLU A 61 -15.99 -6.86 -2.75
C GLU A 61 -16.21 -6.13 -1.43
N THR A 62 -15.18 -6.02 -0.58
CA THR A 62 -15.25 -5.24 0.68
C THR A 62 -14.96 -3.76 0.48
N GLY A 63 -14.72 -3.31 -0.76
CA GLY A 63 -14.38 -1.92 -1.07
C GLY A 63 -12.96 -1.52 -0.66
N TRP A 64 -12.05 -2.50 -0.50
CA TRP A 64 -10.64 -2.36 -0.13
C TRP A 64 -9.75 -3.12 -1.12
N ALA A 65 -9.86 -2.86 -2.43
CA ALA A 65 -9.09 -3.60 -3.42
C ALA A 65 -7.59 -3.31 -3.28
N PRO A 66 -6.72 -4.32 -3.06
CA PRO A 66 -5.27 -4.11 -2.96
C PRO A 66 -4.69 -3.56 -4.26
N HIS A 67 -3.90 -2.50 -4.16
CA HIS A 67 -3.32 -1.74 -5.27
C HIS A 67 -1.94 -1.20 -4.85
N HIS A 68 -1.11 -2.02 -4.20
CA HIS A 68 0.19 -1.63 -3.63
C HIS A 68 1.07 -0.90 -4.64
N LEU A 69 1.73 0.16 -4.19
CA LEU A 69 2.64 0.94 -5.04
C LEU A 69 4.08 0.52 -4.78
N VAL A 70 4.83 0.25 -5.84
CA VAL A 70 6.25 -0.10 -5.77
C VAL A 70 7.09 0.81 -6.66
N ALA A 71 8.31 1.09 -6.21
CA ALA A 71 9.34 1.77 -6.99
C ALA A 71 10.54 0.84 -7.14
N GLU A 72 10.99 0.63 -8.37
CA GLU A 72 12.07 -0.30 -8.71
C GLU A 72 13.16 0.45 -9.51
N ASP A 73 14.42 0.06 -9.33
CA ASP A 73 15.50 0.50 -10.23
C ASP A 73 15.50 -0.27 -11.56
N ALA A 74 16.40 0.10 -12.48
CA ALA A 74 16.56 -0.57 -13.77
C ALA A 74 16.96 -2.06 -13.66
N ALA A 75 17.49 -2.51 -12.52
CA ALA A 75 17.83 -3.90 -12.26
C ALA A 75 16.65 -4.70 -11.63
N GLY A 76 15.52 -4.03 -11.34
CA GLY A 76 14.36 -4.62 -10.67
C GLY A 76 14.48 -4.65 -9.15
N THR A 77 15.45 -3.96 -8.56
CA THR A 77 15.58 -3.86 -7.10
C THR A 77 14.49 -2.95 -6.57
N LEU A 78 13.73 -3.44 -5.58
CA LEU A 78 12.71 -2.65 -4.91
C LEU A 78 13.36 -1.55 -4.06
N LEU A 79 13.12 -0.29 -4.43
CA LEU A 79 13.63 0.90 -3.75
C LEU A 79 12.61 1.49 -2.76
N GLY A 80 11.33 1.24 -2.98
CA GLY A 80 10.24 1.75 -2.15
C GLY A 80 8.96 0.97 -2.36
N ALA A 81 8.18 0.83 -1.30
CA ALA A 81 6.88 0.16 -1.34
C ALA A 81 5.88 0.86 -0.41
N VAL A 82 4.62 0.91 -0.83
CA VAL A 82 3.52 1.52 -0.06
C VAL A 82 2.30 0.60 -0.13
N PRO A 83 1.78 0.12 1.02
CA PRO A 83 0.46 -0.49 1.06
C PRO A 83 -0.58 0.52 0.59
N LEU A 84 -1.31 0.19 -0.47
CA LEU A 84 -2.22 1.11 -1.12
C LEU A 84 -3.47 0.36 -1.55
N TYR A 85 -4.64 0.95 -1.32
CA TYR A 85 -5.92 0.32 -1.58
C TYR A 85 -6.80 1.24 -2.43
N LEU A 86 -7.43 0.69 -3.46
CA LEU A 86 -8.48 1.36 -4.19
C LEU A 86 -9.80 1.18 -3.44
N LYS A 87 -10.35 2.30 -2.95
CA LYS A 87 -11.52 2.34 -2.08
C LYS A 87 -12.74 2.93 -2.75
N ASN A 88 -13.88 2.26 -2.58
CA ASN A 88 -15.18 2.70 -3.12
C ASN A 88 -16.08 3.38 -2.07
N HIS A 89 -15.62 3.45 -0.81
CA HIS A 89 -16.30 4.10 0.30
C HIS A 89 -15.30 4.44 1.40
N SER A 90 -15.70 5.21 2.40
CA SER A 90 -14.84 5.52 3.56
C SER A 90 -15.07 4.66 4.80
N GLN A 91 -15.82 3.56 4.67
CA GLN A 91 -16.00 2.61 5.78
C GLN A 91 -14.68 1.94 6.16
N GLY A 92 -14.49 1.70 7.45
CA GLY A 92 -13.29 1.10 8.04
C GLY A 92 -12.10 2.06 8.18
N GLU A 93 -12.23 3.33 7.81
CA GLU A 93 -11.17 4.32 7.99
C GLU A 93 -11.16 4.88 9.40
N TYR A 94 -9.97 5.13 9.96
CA TYR A 94 -9.85 5.77 11.27
C TYR A 94 -10.34 7.23 11.24
N VAL A 95 -10.04 7.95 10.17
CA VAL A 95 -10.55 9.31 9.92
C VAL A 95 -11.64 9.24 8.87
N PHE A 96 -12.89 9.39 9.28
CA PHE A 96 -14.02 9.41 8.36
C PHE A 96 -14.08 10.73 7.60
N ASP A 97 -13.88 10.68 6.29
CA ASP A 97 -13.90 11.84 5.39
C ASP A 97 -15.24 12.06 4.67
N HIS A 98 -16.33 11.47 5.17
CA HIS A 98 -17.67 11.56 4.55
C HIS A 98 -18.11 12.99 4.24
N SER A 99 -17.80 13.96 5.11
CA SER A 99 -18.14 15.36 4.88
C SER A 99 -17.41 15.94 3.67
N TRP A 100 -16.15 15.55 3.46
CA TRP A 100 -15.33 15.92 2.31
C TRP A 100 -15.83 15.24 1.04
N ALA A 101 -16.08 13.93 1.11
CA ALA A 101 -16.64 13.17 0.00
C ALA A 101 -17.95 13.79 -0.50
N HIS A 102 -18.90 14.03 0.41
CA HIS A 102 -20.17 14.66 0.07
C HIS A 102 -20.03 16.09 -0.45
N ALA A 103 -19.10 16.89 0.08
CA ALA A 103 -18.88 18.24 -0.42
C ALA A 103 -18.34 18.22 -1.86
N PHE A 104 -17.38 17.33 -2.15
CA PHE A 104 -16.79 17.19 -3.47
C PHE A 104 -17.77 16.64 -4.51
N GLU A 105 -18.57 15.64 -4.13
CA GLU A 105 -19.64 15.10 -4.98
C GLU A 105 -20.72 16.15 -5.29
N ARG A 106 -21.13 16.96 -4.29
CA ARG A 106 -22.06 18.09 -4.53
C ARG A 106 -21.48 19.15 -5.45
N ALA A 107 -20.16 19.28 -5.52
CA ALA A 107 -19.48 20.16 -6.47
C ALA A 107 -19.37 19.54 -7.88
N GLY A 108 -19.89 18.33 -8.10
CA GLY A 108 -19.88 17.61 -9.37
C GLY A 108 -18.64 16.75 -9.62
N GLY A 109 -17.79 16.54 -8.60
CA GLY A 109 -16.64 15.67 -8.68
C GLY A 109 -16.97 14.20 -8.38
N ASN A 110 -16.09 13.29 -8.79
CA ASN A 110 -16.14 11.89 -8.38
C ASN A 110 -15.13 11.66 -7.26
N TYR A 111 -15.60 11.54 -6.02
CA TYR A 111 -14.71 11.31 -4.88
C TYR A 111 -14.19 9.87 -4.83
N TYR A 112 -15.05 8.92 -5.22
CA TYR A 112 -14.70 7.51 -5.36
C TYR A 112 -14.63 7.09 -6.84
N PRO A 113 -13.84 6.06 -7.18
CA PRO A 113 -12.91 5.39 -6.27
C PRO A 113 -11.72 6.29 -5.89
N LYS A 114 -11.21 6.14 -4.68
CA LYS A 114 -10.01 6.84 -4.19
C LYS A 114 -8.88 5.86 -3.92
N LEU A 115 -7.64 6.30 -4.06
CA LEU A 115 -6.48 5.55 -3.59
C LEU A 115 -6.15 5.97 -2.16
N GLN A 116 -6.00 4.99 -1.27
CA GLN A 116 -5.68 5.22 0.13
C GLN A 116 -4.43 4.45 0.54
N ALA A 117 -3.42 5.19 1.00
CA ALA A 117 -2.24 4.62 1.64
C ALA A 117 -2.52 4.46 3.13
N SER A 118 -2.72 3.23 3.58
CA SER A 118 -3.07 2.92 4.96
C SER A 118 -2.75 1.47 5.29
N ILE A 119 -2.72 1.15 6.58
CA ILE A 119 -2.74 -0.22 7.07
C ILE A 119 -4.22 -0.56 7.38
N PRO A 120 -4.82 -1.59 6.77
CA PRO A 120 -6.22 -1.98 6.99
C PRO A 120 -6.47 -2.55 8.39
#